data_AF-A0A2S4PNP6-F1
#
_entry.id   AF-A0A2S4PNP6-F1
#
_cell.length_a   1.000
_cell.length_b   1.000
_cell.length_c   1.000
_cell.angle_alpha   90.00
_cell.angle_beta   90.00
_cell.angle_gamma   90.00
#
_symmetry.space_group_name_H-M   'P 1'
#
loop_
_entity.id
_entity.type
_entity.pdbx_description
1 polymer ?
#
loop_
_entity_poly.entity_id
_entity_poly.type
_entity_poly.pdbx_seq_one_letter_code
_entity_poly.pdbx_strand_id
1 'polypeptide(L)'
;MSKVKFNVNTEYAYLQNFKILQNCFTRHGIERPINVELLIKCKMQDNLEFLQWTKRFWDQNYPGGEYDAVSRRRASGAPLSVSSNTPKATSMASRRGTTPTAVGRPTKGNIGISALQQENAALKDTVQGLERERDFYFSKLRDIEILVQQADEDEAYADKDKEDETNGNKDKVDGLIQQIQTILYSTEDGFEIPSDAEGIDDHETF
;
A
#
# COMPACT_ATOMS: atom_id res chain seq x y z
N MET A 1 18.16 -3.03 24.46
CA MET A 1 17.09 -2.45 23.63
C MET A 1 16.24 -1.42 24.36
N SER A 2 16.24 -1.37 25.70
CA SER A 2 15.43 -0.43 26.49
C SER A 2 15.63 1.06 26.19
N LYS A 3 16.81 1.45 25.72
CA LYS A 3 17.10 2.85 25.34
C LYS A 3 16.64 3.22 23.92
N VAL A 4 16.34 2.23 23.08
CA VAL A 4 15.93 2.46 21.69
C VAL A 4 14.44 2.78 21.67
N LYS A 5 14.07 3.88 21.03
CA LYS A 5 12.69 4.32 20.86
C LYS A 5 12.16 3.79 19.53
N PHE A 6 11.17 2.88 19.56
CA PHE A 6 10.68 2.21 18.36
C PHE A 6 9.59 2.98 17.60
N ASN A 7 8.75 3.75 18.31
CA ASN A 7 7.67 4.54 17.70
C ASN A 7 8.09 6.01 17.58
N VAL A 8 9.16 6.25 16.85
CA VAL A 8 9.61 7.62 16.58
C VAL A 8 9.16 8.02 15.18
N ASN A 9 8.62 9.22 15.06
CA ASN A 9 8.24 9.83 13.79
C ASN A 9 8.83 11.25 13.62
N THR A 10 9.77 11.65 14.47
CA THR A 10 10.43 12.97 14.41
C THR A 10 11.93 12.82 14.21
N GLU A 11 12.52 13.70 13.38
CA GLU A 11 13.96 13.68 13.09
C GLU A 11 14.81 13.76 14.36
N TYR A 12 14.42 14.61 15.30
CA TYR A 12 15.13 14.79 16.57
C TYR A 12 15.22 13.49 17.38
N ALA A 13 14.16 12.69 17.41
CA ALA A 13 14.17 11.45 18.16
C ALA A 13 14.88 10.32 17.39
N TYR A 14 15.00 10.39 16.05
CA TYR A 14 15.90 9.49 15.29
C TYR A 14 17.36 9.68 15.70
N LEU A 15 17.81 10.92 15.93
CA LEU A 15 19.18 11.20 16.40
C LEU A 15 19.53 10.42 17.67
N GLN A 16 18.59 10.31 18.61
CA GLN A 16 18.83 9.55 19.87
C GLN A 16 19.07 8.06 19.59
N ASN A 17 18.33 7.47 18.66
CA ASN A 17 18.53 6.08 18.25
C ASN A 17 19.86 5.89 17.51
N PHE A 18 20.22 6.80 16.61
CA PHE A 18 21.50 6.73 15.89
C PHE A 18 22.71 6.92 16.81
N LYS A 19 22.61 7.73 17.87
CA LYS A 19 23.65 7.80 18.91
C LYS A 19 23.87 6.46 19.62
N ILE A 20 22.80 5.70 19.87
CA ILE A 20 22.92 4.34 20.44
C ILE A 20 23.66 3.42 19.46
N LEU A 21 23.37 3.54 18.16
CA LEU A 21 24.03 2.75 17.12
C LEU A 21 25.52 3.10 16.99
N GLN A 22 25.88 4.39 16.95
CA GLN A 22 27.28 4.84 16.96
C GLN A 22 28.05 4.28 18.16
N ASN A 23 27.46 4.35 19.36
CA ASN A 23 28.05 3.77 20.56
C ASN A 23 28.20 2.24 20.49
N CYS A 24 27.34 1.53 19.74
CA CYS A 24 27.57 0.11 19.45
C CYS A 24 28.78 -0.09 18.54
N PHE A 25 28.91 0.71 17.47
CA PHE A 25 30.03 0.59 16.53
C PHE A 25 31.37 0.83 17.22
N THR A 26 31.47 1.88 18.04
CA THR A 26 32.67 2.17 18.84
C THR A 26 33.03 1.02 19.78
N ARG A 27 32.04 0.46 20.49
CA ARG A 27 32.28 -0.67 21.43
C ARG A 27 32.73 -1.95 20.74
N HIS A 28 32.32 -2.15 19.49
CA HIS A 28 32.67 -3.33 18.70
C HIS A 28 33.82 -3.08 17.72
N GLY A 29 34.48 -1.91 17.77
CA GLY A 29 35.59 -1.57 16.88
C GLY A 29 35.21 -1.51 15.40
N ILE A 30 33.95 -1.18 15.08
CA ILE A 30 33.48 -1.06 13.70
C ILE A 30 33.82 0.35 13.20
N GLU A 31 34.83 0.45 12.33
CA GLU A 31 35.37 1.75 11.87
C GLU A 31 34.52 2.45 10.80
N ARG A 32 33.45 1.81 10.31
CA ARG A 32 32.61 2.43 9.27
C ARG A 32 31.91 3.69 9.82
N PRO A 33 32.11 4.87 9.18
CA PRO A 33 31.40 6.07 9.57
C PRO A 33 29.90 5.95 9.29
N ILE A 34 29.07 6.40 10.23
CA ILE A 34 27.61 6.49 10.08
C ILE A 34 27.25 7.96 9.82
N ASN A 35 26.83 8.27 8.59
CA ASN A 35 26.38 9.62 8.20
C ASN A 35 24.96 9.88 8.71
N VAL A 36 24.83 10.14 10.01
CA VAL A 36 23.53 10.27 10.69
C VAL A 36 22.66 11.35 10.06
N GLU A 37 23.22 12.50 9.70
CA GLU A 37 22.48 13.62 9.10
C GLU A 37 21.77 13.24 7.80
N LEU A 38 22.37 12.38 6.98
CA LEU A 38 21.77 11.89 5.74
C LEU A 38 20.69 10.83 6.02
N LEU A 39 20.93 9.97 7.00
CA LEU A 39 20.01 8.88 7.34
C LEU A 39 18.72 9.38 8.00
N ILE A 40 18.80 10.37 8.90
CA ILE A 40 17.61 10.91 9.59
C ILE A 40 16.63 11.62 8.66
N LYS A 41 17.07 12.03 7.48
CA LYS A 41 16.21 12.64 6.44
C LYS A 41 15.37 11.61 5.68
N CYS A 42 15.56 10.32 5.96
CA CYS A 42 14.81 9.22 5.32
C CYS A 42 14.91 9.22 3.78
N LYS A 43 15.96 9.81 3.22
CA LYS A 43 16.20 9.78 1.77
C LYS A 43 16.54 8.35 1.34
N MET A 44 15.92 7.91 0.24
CA MET A 44 16.01 6.52 -0.24
C MET A 44 17.46 6.08 -0.50
N GLN A 45 18.25 6.91 -1.19
CA GLN A 45 19.61 6.56 -1.58
C GLN A 45 20.50 6.23 -0.36
N ASP A 46 20.59 7.15 0.60
CA ASP A 46 21.46 7.02 1.76
C ASP A 46 21.06 5.85 2.66
N ASN A 47 19.75 5.66 2.86
CA ASN A 47 19.22 4.55 3.65
C ASN A 47 19.44 3.19 2.96
N LEU A 48 19.28 3.13 1.64
CA LEU A 48 19.52 1.91 0.87
C LEU A 48 20.99 1.50 0.90
N GLU A 49 21.92 2.44 0.70
CA GLU A 49 23.36 2.18 0.79
C GLU A 49 23.74 1.67 2.20
N PHE A 50 23.19 2.28 3.24
CA PHE A 50 23.41 1.84 4.61
C PHE A 50 22.87 0.43 4.87
N LEU A 51 21.68 0.09 4.36
CA LEU A 51 21.08 -1.24 4.48
C LEU A 51 21.85 -2.31 3.72
N GLN A 52 22.31 -2.01 2.51
CA GLN A 52 23.13 -2.94 1.71
C GLN A 52 24.40 -3.33 2.45
N TRP A 53 25.11 -2.35 3.00
CA TRP A 53 26.28 -2.63 3.84
C TRP A 53 25.90 -3.42 5.09
N THR A 54 24.82 -3.05 5.79
CA THR A 54 24.39 -3.73 7.02
C THR A 54 24.07 -5.20 6.76
N LYS A 55 23.46 -5.51 5.61
CA LYS A 55 23.22 -6.89 5.19
C LYS A 55 24.51 -7.64 4.94
N ARG A 56 25.46 -7.08 4.18
CA ARG A 56 26.78 -7.69 3.97
C ARG A 56 27.52 -7.93 5.29
N PHE A 57 27.47 -6.97 6.20
CA PHE A 57 28.06 -7.11 7.54
C PHE A 57 27.40 -8.23 8.34
N TRP A 58 26.06 -8.32 8.31
CA TRP A 58 25.33 -9.40 8.99
C TRP A 58 25.69 -10.77 8.42
N ASP A 59 25.75 -10.92 7.10
CA ASP A 59 26.09 -12.20 6.46
C ASP A 59 27.47 -12.73 6.85
N GLN A 60 28.43 -11.84 7.04
CA GLN A 60 29.80 -12.21 7.39
C GLN A 60 29.98 -12.51 8.89
N ASN A 61 29.15 -11.92 9.75
CA ASN A 61 29.36 -11.93 11.21
C ASN A 61 28.29 -12.72 11.97
N TYR A 62 27.23 -13.18 11.30
CA TYR A 62 26.16 -13.90 11.97
C TYR A 62 26.61 -15.33 12.36
N PRO A 63 26.66 -15.67 13.67
CA PRO A 63 27.22 -16.94 14.14
C PRO A 63 26.30 -18.14 13.94
N GLY A 64 25.10 -17.93 13.38
CA GLY A 64 24.00 -18.89 13.44
C GLY A 64 23.29 -18.85 14.81
N GLY A 65 21.97 -19.03 14.81
CA GLY A 65 21.17 -19.10 16.03
C GLY A 65 19.94 -18.20 16.01
N GLU A 66 18.84 -18.67 16.59
CA GLU A 66 17.56 -17.96 16.52
C GLU A 66 17.60 -16.62 17.25
N TYR A 67 17.10 -15.56 16.59
CA TYR A 67 16.97 -14.24 17.17
C TYR A 67 15.50 -13.80 17.17
N ASP A 68 14.86 -13.84 18.34
CA ASP A 68 13.48 -13.35 18.50
C ASP A 68 13.47 -11.83 18.70
N ALA A 69 13.38 -11.10 17.59
CA ALA A 69 13.30 -9.65 17.59
C ALA A 69 12.04 -9.12 18.30
N VAL A 70 10.90 -9.82 18.21
CA VAL A 70 9.61 -9.33 18.74
C VAL A 70 9.66 -9.30 20.26
N SER A 71 10.12 -10.38 20.89
CA SER A 71 10.27 -10.42 22.35
C SER A 71 11.27 -9.38 22.86
N ARG A 72 12.38 -9.14 22.13
CA ARG A 72 13.36 -8.10 22.51
C ARG A 72 12.79 -6.68 22.45
N ARG A 73 11.89 -6.41 21.50
CA ARG A 73 11.20 -5.11 21.36
C ARG A 73 10.13 -4.93 22.44
N ARG A 74 9.35 -5.98 22.74
CA ARG A 74 8.32 -5.95 23.80
C ARG A 74 8.91 -5.61 25.17
N ALA A 75 10.08 -6.15 25.50
CA ALA A 75 10.81 -5.82 26.73
C ALA A 75 11.28 -4.35 26.82
N SER A 76 11.16 -3.59 25.72
CA SER A 76 11.58 -2.18 25.63
C SER A 76 10.40 -1.21 25.47
N GLY A 77 9.16 -1.66 25.67
CA GLY A 77 7.96 -0.81 25.59
C GLY A 77 7.45 -0.51 24.17
N ALA A 78 7.91 -1.25 23.16
CA ALA A 78 7.35 -1.15 21.81
C ALA A 78 5.93 -1.76 21.78
N PRO A 79 4.95 -1.12 21.11
CA PRO A 79 3.61 -1.65 20.95
C PRO A 79 3.66 -2.94 20.12
N LEU A 80 2.59 -3.72 20.27
CA LEU A 80 2.41 -4.96 19.52
C LEU A 80 2.35 -4.62 18.02
N SER A 81 3.42 -4.93 17.29
CA SER A 81 3.31 -5.08 15.84
C SER A 81 2.36 -6.25 15.57
N VAL A 82 1.20 -5.94 14.98
CA VAL A 82 0.21 -6.92 14.56
C VAL A 82 0.82 -7.64 13.36
N SER A 83 1.54 -8.73 13.62
CA SER A 83 2.06 -9.57 12.54
C SER A 83 0.86 -10.23 11.86
N SER A 84 0.70 -9.98 10.56
CA SER A 84 -0.18 -10.75 9.70
C SER A 84 0.22 -12.23 9.80
N ASN A 85 -0.74 -13.06 10.22
CA ASN A 85 -0.58 -14.50 10.23
C ASN A 85 -0.40 -14.99 8.79
N THR A 86 0.84 -15.29 8.40
CA THR A 86 1.11 -16.19 7.29
C THR A 86 1.04 -17.62 7.84
N PRO A 87 0.22 -18.52 7.28
CA PRO A 87 0.13 -19.89 7.78
C PRO A 87 1.38 -20.66 7.36
N LYS A 88 2.23 -21.02 8.32
CA LYS A 88 3.34 -21.93 8.07
C LYS A 88 2.86 -23.36 8.27
N ALA A 89 2.99 -24.15 7.21
CA ALA A 89 2.60 -25.54 7.14
C ALA A 89 3.30 -26.41 8.20
N THR A 90 2.53 -27.41 8.63
CA THR A 90 2.82 -28.56 9.49
C THR A 90 4.26 -29.08 9.52
N SER A 91 4.79 -29.27 10.74
CA SER A 91 5.50 -30.51 11.06
C SER A 91 5.26 -30.89 12.54
N MET A 92 4.91 -32.16 12.72
CA MET A 92 4.61 -32.81 13.98
C MET A 92 5.85 -32.98 14.85
N ALA A 93 5.75 -32.63 16.14
CA ALA A 93 6.51 -33.29 17.20
C ALA A 93 5.83 -33.09 18.56
N SER A 94 5.14 -34.14 18.98
CA SER A 94 4.64 -34.39 20.33
C SER A 94 5.75 -34.19 21.38
N ARG A 95 5.53 -33.34 22.40
CA ARG A 95 5.94 -33.57 23.80
C ARG A 95 5.00 -32.90 24.81
N ARG A 96 4.42 -33.74 25.66
CA ARG A 96 3.65 -33.49 26.89
C ARG A 96 4.36 -32.54 27.86
N GLY A 97 3.59 -31.71 28.56
CA GLY A 97 4.01 -31.00 29.77
C GLY A 97 2.85 -30.22 30.39
N THR A 98 2.07 -30.89 31.24
CA THR A 98 0.99 -30.32 32.04
C THR A 98 1.53 -29.72 33.34
N THR A 99 1.20 -28.46 33.63
CA THR A 99 0.98 -27.98 35.02
C THR A 99 0.00 -26.79 35.02
N PRO A 100 -0.95 -26.74 35.97
CA PRO A 100 -2.01 -25.75 36.01
C PRO A 100 -1.66 -24.58 36.95
N THR A 101 -2.08 -23.37 36.59
CA THR A 101 -2.35 -22.31 37.57
C THR A 101 -3.41 -21.37 37.01
N ALA A 102 -4.62 -21.54 37.54
CA ALA A 102 -5.70 -20.58 37.39
C ALA A 102 -5.40 -19.34 38.25
N VAL A 103 -5.38 -18.16 37.63
CA VAL A 103 -5.85 -16.90 38.26
C VAL A 103 -6.54 -16.10 37.17
N GLY A 104 -7.87 -16.11 37.20
CA GLY A 104 -8.68 -15.21 36.39
C GLY A 104 -8.50 -13.77 36.86
N ARG A 105 -8.19 -12.89 35.91
CA ARG A 105 -8.39 -11.45 36.05
C ARG A 105 -9.27 -11.01 34.88
N PRO A 106 -10.46 -10.44 35.12
CA PRO A 106 -11.32 -10.00 34.04
C PRO A 106 -10.73 -8.74 33.38
N THR A 107 -10.50 -8.88 32.07
CA THR A 107 -10.93 -7.95 31.02
C THR A 107 -10.70 -6.45 31.23
N LYS A 108 -9.52 -5.96 30.80
CA LYS A 108 -9.40 -4.67 30.07
C LYS A 108 -8.76 -4.80 28.68
N GLY A 109 -8.32 -6.01 28.30
CA GLY A 109 -7.77 -6.30 26.96
C GLY A 109 -8.83 -6.59 25.90
N ASN A 110 -10.02 -7.07 26.27
CA ASN A 110 -11.06 -7.44 25.29
C ASN A 110 -11.75 -6.23 24.65
N ILE A 111 -11.83 -5.08 25.33
CA ILE A 111 -12.50 -3.88 24.80
C ILE A 111 -11.69 -3.29 23.63
N GLY A 112 -10.35 -3.22 23.77
CA GLY A 112 -9.47 -2.76 22.70
C GLY A 112 -9.44 -3.73 21.51
N ILE A 113 -9.49 -5.04 21.76
CA ILE A 113 -9.57 -6.05 20.68
C ILE A 113 -10.90 -5.91 19.92
N SER A 114 -12.02 -5.72 20.62
CA SER A 114 -13.33 -5.54 19.99
C SER A 114 -13.40 -4.25 19.18
N ALA A 115 -12.86 -3.14 19.69
CA ALA A 115 -12.81 -1.86 18.97
C ALA A 115 -11.94 -1.96 17.70
N LEU A 116 -10.76 -2.58 17.82
CA LEU A 116 -9.87 -2.81 16.67
C LEU A 116 -10.49 -3.77 15.63
N GLN A 117 -11.30 -4.75 16.07
CA GLN A 117 -12.03 -5.63 15.16
C GLN A 117 -13.12 -4.87 14.38
N GLN A 118 -13.82 -3.95 15.06
CA GLN A 118 -14.83 -3.10 14.43
C GLN A 118 -14.20 -2.14 13.41
N GLU A 119 -13.06 -1.53 13.74
CA GLU A 119 -12.31 -0.67 12.83
C GLU A 119 -11.80 -1.44 11.60
N ASN A 120 -11.27 -2.66 11.79
CA ASN A 120 -10.87 -3.51 10.67
C ASN A 120 -12.05 -3.93 9.79
N ALA A 121 -13.25 -4.13 10.35
CA ALA A 121 -14.45 -4.43 9.58
C ALA A 121 -14.85 -3.22 8.73
N ALA A 122 -14.91 -2.02 9.34
CA ALA A 122 -15.24 -0.78 8.63
C ALA A 122 -14.24 -0.49 7.49
N LEU A 123 -12.93 -0.63 7.75
CA LEU A 123 -11.91 -0.44 6.72
C LEU A 123 -12.04 -1.44 5.57
N LYS A 124 -12.40 -2.70 5.86
CA LYS A 124 -12.65 -3.71 4.81
C LYS A 124 -13.85 -3.35 3.95
N ASP A 125 -14.92 -2.86 4.56
CA ASP A 125 -16.12 -2.43 3.83
C ASP A 125 -15.81 -1.22 2.93
N THR A 126 -15.01 -0.26 3.43
CA THR A 126 -14.53 0.88 2.63
C THR A 126 -13.66 0.41 1.46
N VAL A 127 -12.70 -0.48 1.69
CA VAL A 127 -11.85 -1.02 0.61
C VAL A 127 -12.71 -1.75 -0.42
N GLN A 128 -13.69 -2.54 0.00
CA GLN A 128 -14.58 -3.24 -0.93
C GLN A 128 -15.42 -2.25 -1.76
N GLY A 129 -15.87 -1.13 -1.17
CA GLY A 129 -16.51 -0.04 -1.89
C GLY A 129 -15.60 0.56 -2.96
N LEU A 130 -14.39 0.95 -2.57
CA LEU A 130 -13.39 1.53 -3.48
C LEU A 130 -12.95 0.56 -4.57
N GLU A 131 -12.89 -0.74 -4.29
CA GLU A 131 -12.57 -1.77 -5.30
C GLU A 131 -13.70 -1.93 -6.32
N ARG A 132 -14.96 -1.90 -5.88
CA ARG A 132 -16.11 -1.82 -6.80
C ARG A 132 -16.03 -0.57 -7.65
N GLU A 133 -15.69 0.58 -7.06
CA GLU A 133 -15.52 1.83 -7.81
C GLU A 133 -14.43 1.75 -8.87
N ARG A 134 -13.25 1.26 -8.48
CA ARG A 134 -12.14 1.03 -9.39
C ARG A 134 -12.53 0.12 -10.56
N ASP A 135 -13.17 -1.01 -10.27
CA ASP A 135 -13.50 -2.01 -11.28
C ASP A 135 -14.58 -1.50 -12.25
N PHE A 136 -15.52 -0.69 -11.77
CA PHE A 136 -16.53 0.00 -12.58
C PHE A 136 -15.89 1.01 -13.55
N TYR A 137 -15.04 1.92 -13.05
CA TYR A 137 -14.35 2.88 -13.91
C TYR A 137 -13.39 2.20 -14.89
N PHE A 138 -12.70 1.14 -14.46
CA PHE A 138 -11.85 0.34 -15.33
C PHE A 138 -12.64 -0.32 -16.46
N SER A 139 -13.80 -0.91 -16.15
CA SER A 139 -14.66 -1.56 -17.15
C SER A 139 -15.13 -0.56 -18.21
N LYS A 140 -15.57 0.65 -17.79
CA LYS A 140 -15.93 1.74 -18.73
C LYS A 140 -14.77 2.11 -19.66
N LEU A 141 -13.57 2.31 -19.11
CA LEU A 141 -12.39 2.66 -19.92
C LEU A 141 -12.00 1.53 -20.87
N ARG A 142 -12.16 0.27 -20.44
CA ARG A 142 -11.91 -0.89 -21.28
C ARG A 142 -12.91 -0.99 -22.44
N ASP A 143 -14.19 -0.72 -22.18
CA ASP A 143 -15.21 -0.71 -23.22
C ASP A 143 -14.95 0.40 -24.26
N ILE A 144 -14.55 1.60 -23.80
CA ILE A 144 -14.16 2.71 -24.68
C ILE A 144 -12.93 2.35 -25.52
N GLU A 145 -11.91 1.73 -24.92
CA GLU A 145 -10.71 1.29 -25.64
C GLU A 145 -11.08 0.31 -26.78
N ILE A 146 -11.97 -0.65 -26.51
CA ILE A 146 -12.45 -1.59 -27.53
C ILE A 146 -13.18 -0.85 -28.66
N LEU A 147 -14.06 0.10 -28.33
CA LEU A 147 -14.79 0.87 -29.34
C LEU A 147 -13.85 1.66 -30.26
N VAL A 148 -12.84 2.30 -29.68
CA VAL A 148 -11.86 3.08 -30.47
C VAL A 148 -11.01 2.17 -31.35
N GLN A 149 -10.59 1.00 -30.85
CA GLN A 149 -9.86 0.01 -31.64
C GLN A 149 -10.70 -0.51 -32.83
N GLN A 150 -11.98 -0.80 -32.59
CA GLN A 150 -12.89 -1.24 -33.66
C GLN A 150 -13.10 -0.16 -34.72
N ALA A 151 -13.24 1.10 -34.31
CA ALA A 151 -13.37 2.22 -35.25
C ALA A 151 -12.10 2.40 -36.11
N ASP A 152 -10.91 2.26 -35.52
CA ASP A 152 -9.62 2.35 -36.24
C ASP A 152 -9.45 1.18 -37.23
N GLU A 153 -9.84 -0.04 -36.84
CA GLU A 153 -9.85 -1.20 -37.73
C GLU A 153 -10.84 -1.02 -38.89
N ASP A 154 -12.07 -0.56 -38.62
CA ASP A 154 -13.09 -0.31 -39.64
C ASP A 154 -12.67 0.77 -40.64
N GLU A 155 -11.93 1.80 -40.20
CA GLU A 155 -11.30 2.77 -41.10
C GLU A 155 -10.17 2.15 -41.94
N ALA A 156 -9.34 1.29 -41.35
CA ALA A 156 -8.23 0.64 -42.05
C ALA A 156 -8.68 -0.30 -43.20
N TYR A 157 -9.87 -0.89 -43.08
CA TYR A 157 -10.49 -1.76 -44.11
C TYR A 157 -11.45 -1.02 -45.05
N ALA A 158 -11.66 0.29 -44.88
CA ALA A 158 -12.49 1.07 -45.77
C ALA A 158 -11.86 1.16 -47.17
N ASP A 159 -12.64 0.79 -48.19
CA ASP A 159 -12.27 0.82 -49.60
C ASP A 159 -11.92 2.25 -50.04
N LYS A 160 -10.65 2.49 -50.39
CA LYS A 160 -10.11 3.82 -50.74
C LYS A 160 -10.70 4.42 -52.02
N ASP A 161 -11.46 3.63 -52.78
CA ASP A 161 -12.06 4.04 -54.05
C ASP A 161 -13.39 4.82 -53.89
N LYS A 162 -13.88 5.05 -52.67
CA LYS A 162 -15.07 5.87 -52.37
C LYS A 162 -14.68 7.25 -51.84
N GLU A 163 -14.21 8.12 -52.74
CA GLU A 163 -13.69 9.46 -52.41
C GLU A 163 -14.74 10.54 -52.09
N ASP A 164 -16.04 10.24 -52.01
CA ASP A 164 -17.07 11.30 -51.94
C ASP A 164 -18.20 11.04 -50.93
N GLU A 165 -17.89 11.03 -49.62
CA GLU A 165 -18.92 11.20 -48.58
C GLU A 165 -18.34 11.95 -47.35
N THR A 166 -18.15 13.26 -47.46
CA THR A 166 -17.80 14.13 -46.31
C THR A 166 -18.83 14.06 -45.17
N ASN A 167 -20.09 13.71 -45.47
CA ASN A 167 -21.13 13.47 -44.45
C ASN A 167 -21.05 12.08 -43.82
N GLY A 168 -20.69 11.03 -44.58
CA GLY A 168 -20.63 9.66 -44.07
C GLY A 168 -19.55 9.44 -43.02
N ASN A 169 -18.44 10.18 -43.09
CA ASN A 169 -17.42 10.15 -42.05
C ASN A 169 -17.85 10.88 -40.77
N LYS A 170 -18.57 11.99 -40.91
CA LYS A 170 -19.09 12.76 -39.77
C LYS A 170 -20.13 11.96 -38.98
N ASP A 171 -21.07 11.31 -39.67
CA ASP A 171 -22.10 10.50 -39.02
C ASP A 171 -21.52 9.31 -38.23
N LYS A 172 -20.42 8.71 -38.73
CA LYS A 172 -19.69 7.65 -38.01
C LYS A 172 -19.01 8.16 -36.75
N VAL A 173 -18.33 9.31 -36.84
CA VAL A 173 -17.67 9.95 -35.70
C VAL A 173 -18.70 10.38 -34.65
N ASP A 174 -19.83 10.98 -35.08
CA ASP A 174 -20.92 11.37 -34.19
C ASP A 174 -21.53 10.14 -33.49
N GLY A 175 -21.69 9.02 -34.21
CA GLY A 175 -22.12 7.73 -33.63
C GLY A 175 -21.15 7.16 -32.60
N LEU A 176 -19.84 7.22 -32.87
CA LEU A 176 -18.80 6.79 -31.92
C LEU A 176 -18.80 7.66 -30.66
N ILE A 177 -18.89 8.99 -30.81
CA ILE A 177 -18.97 9.92 -29.69
C ILE A 177 -20.20 9.61 -28.82
N GLN A 178 -21.35 9.34 -29.44
CA GLN A 178 -22.58 9.01 -28.71
C GLN A 178 -22.45 7.72 -27.90
N GLN A 179 -21.76 6.71 -28.42
CA GLN A 179 -21.47 5.46 -27.70
C GLN A 179 -20.53 5.68 -26.53
N ILE A 180 -19.45 6.46 -26.73
CA ILE A 180 -18.52 6.81 -25.65
C ILE A 180 -19.23 7.59 -24.54
N GLN A 181 -20.06 8.58 -24.88
CA GLN A 181 -20.85 9.33 -23.90
C GLN A 181 -21.80 8.42 -23.12
N THR A 182 -22.45 7.47 -23.79
CA THR A 182 -23.32 6.49 -23.12
C THR A 182 -22.55 5.68 -22.07
N ILE A 183 -21.33 5.25 -22.38
CA ILE A 183 -20.47 4.54 -21.42
C ILE A 183 -20.03 5.46 -20.29
N LEU A 184 -19.63 6.70 -20.56
CA LEU A 184 -19.17 7.64 -19.52
C LEU A 184 -20.29 7.99 -18.54
N TYR A 185 -21.49 8.28 -19.05
CA TYR A 185 -22.64 8.74 -18.25
C TYR A 185 -23.50 7.61 -17.69
N SER A 186 -23.21 6.34 -17.96
CA SER A 186 -23.94 5.24 -17.30
C SER A 186 -23.73 5.29 -15.78
N THR A 187 -24.80 5.11 -15.00
CA THR A 187 -24.74 5.08 -13.54
C THR A 187 -25.13 3.70 -13.01
N GLU A 188 -24.52 3.28 -11.90
CA GLU A 188 -24.88 2.07 -11.16
C GLU A 188 -25.30 2.46 -9.73
N ASP A 189 -26.23 1.70 -9.14
CA ASP A 189 -26.81 1.99 -7.82
C ASP A 189 -25.71 1.96 -6.74
N GLY A 190 -25.42 3.13 -6.15
CA GLY A 190 -24.32 3.31 -5.19
C GLY A 190 -23.08 4.07 -5.70
N PHE A 191 -23.10 4.56 -6.94
CA PHE A 191 -22.07 5.47 -7.48
C PHE A 191 -22.58 6.90 -7.52
N GLU A 192 -22.11 7.75 -6.61
CA GLU A 192 -22.31 9.19 -6.70
C GLU A 192 -21.26 9.80 -7.65
N ILE A 193 -21.72 10.47 -8.70
CA ILE A 193 -20.89 11.42 -9.43
C ILE A 193 -20.65 12.59 -8.46
N PRO A 194 -19.40 12.94 -8.13
CA PRO A 194 -19.14 14.12 -7.31
C PRO A 194 -19.84 15.33 -7.92
N SER A 195 -20.69 15.99 -7.12
CA SER A 195 -21.49 17.16 -7.51
C SER A 195 -20.67 18.36 -7.99
N ASP A 196 -19.34 18.30 -7.90
CA ASP A 196 -18.42 19.31 -8.40
C ASP A 196 -18.36 19.42 -9.94
N ALA A 197 -19.04 18.52 -10.69
CA ALA A 197 -19.19 18.64 -12.14
C ALA A 197 -20.38 19.52 -12.59
N GLU A 198 -21.31 19.88 -11.70
CA GLU A 198 -22.45 20.76 -12.03
C GLU A 198 -22.09 22.27 -11.99
N GLY A 199 -20.82 22.62 -11.73
CA GLY A 199 -20.37 24.00 -11.50
C GLY A 199 -19.47 24.61 -12.57
N ILE A 200 -19.25 23.95 -13.72
CA ILE A 200 -18.58 24.60 -14.86
C ILE A 200 -19.66 25.36 -15.62
N ASP A 201 -19.96 26.53 -15.07
CA ASP A 201 -20.83 27.58 -15.58
C ASP A 201 -20.65 27.79 -17.08
N ASP A 202 -21.80 27.89 -17.75
CA ASP A 202 -22.03 28.28 -19.13
C ASP A 202 -21.50 29.69 -19.40
N HIS A 203 -20.19 29.90 -19.37
CA HIS A 203 -19.61 31.10 -19.94
C HIS A 203 -19.26 30.86 -21.41
N GLU A 204 -20.31 30.88 -22.22
CA GLU A 204 -20.24 31.49 -23.54
C GLU A 204 -19.46 32.81 -23.44
N THR A 205 -18.36 32.94 -24.15
CA THR A 205 -17.98 34.25 -24.70
C THR A 205 -17.18 34.05 -25.99
N PHE A 206 -17.86 34.35 -27.10
CA PHE A 206 -17.43 34.75 -28.45
C PHE A 206 -15.95 34.63 -28.86
#